data_AF-A0A1V9G4L1-F1
#
_entry.id   AF-A0A1V9G4L1-F1
#
_cell.length_a   1.000
_cell.length_b   1.000
_cell.length_c   1.000
_cell.angle_alpha   90.00
_cell.angle_beta   90.00
_cell.angle_gamma   90.00
#
_symmetry.space_group_name_H-M   'P 1'
#
loop_
_entity.id
_entity.type
_entity.pdbx_description
1 polymer ?
#
loop_
_entity_poly.entity_id
_entity_poly.type
_entity_poly.pdbx_seq_one_letter_code
_entity_poly.pdbx_strand_id
1 'polypeptide(L)'
;MPKISIFKKFITCTLAGLVIYASALRISFTFLRAWIPLRFIAIPPFLLLAAAVIYAVIWLFRKTNNPATLAFWQGLIRYGVAFDLACFGWEKLFHLQLVMPQNKLDMPLSSLPSQDLFWVFFSHSYPFACIIAALQILGAMLLLFRRTRLVGAFVLLPVLANILLMDIFYDIGISVVIHASIMLSGTLYFLFIEFNRLKEFFFVAKDQLPALSFSKYVKMGLRLSIIYIPILLIAMHGNPDTDPQLRGKYAVKQIIANKAISSAGCADSSLTRVYFEIKNGCVFEFNSPQRRWYGTYKKQHDSLQIKWRTPAEKPGFTGVLSPVNNNGTILLTGTMGSDSIKITLQKIKLPH
;
A
#
# COMPACT_ATOMS: atom_id res chain seq x y z
N MET A 1 23.20 31.12 -27.26
CA MET A 1 22.51 30.25 -26.29
C MET A 1 21.01 30.52 -26.34
N PRO A 2 20.14 29.50 -26.34
CA PRO A 2 18.69 29.69 -26.37
C PRO A 2 18.21 30.47 -25.14
N LYS A 3 17.20 31.33 -25.32
CA LYS A 3 16.59 32.12 -24.25
C LYS A 3 15.88 31.19 -23.26
N ILE A 4 16.20 31.30 -21.97
CA ILE A 4 15.50 30.52 -20.93
C ILE A 4 14.08 31.07 -20.83
N SER A 5 13.08 30.21 -21.00
CA SER A 5 11.67 30.64 -20.93
C SER A 5 11.32 31.09 -19.51
N ILE A 6 10.45 32.09 -19.41
CA ILE A 6 9.87 32.61 -18.16
C ILE A 6 9.30 31.46 -17.31
N PHE A 7 8.58 30.54 -17.95
CA PHE A 7 8.03 29.35 -17.32
C PHE A 7 9.11 28.46 -16.67
N LYS A 8 10.23 28.19 -17.37
CA LYS A 8 11.33 27.40 -16.81
C LYS A 8 11.99 28.09 -15.62
N LYS A 9 12.15 29.42 -15.67
CA LYS A 9 12.68 30.20 -14.54
C LYS A 9 11.79 30.04 -13.31
N PHE A 10 10.50 30.29 -13.47
CA PHE A 10 9.51 30.22 -12.38
C PHE A 10 9.47 28.84 -11.73
N ILE A 11 9.26 27.77 -12.51
CA ILE A 11 9.18 26.41 -11.96
C ILE A 11 10.45 26.02 -11.21
N THR A 12 11.62 26.31 -11.79
CA THR A 12 12.89 25.89 -11.18
C THR A 12 13.12 26.59 -9.84
N CYS A 13 12.85 27.89 -9.74
CA CYS A 13 13.04 28.62 -8.49
C CYS A 13 12.00 28.22 -7.43
N THR A 14 10.73 28.10 -7.81
CA THR A 14 9.66 27.68 -6.88
C THR A 14 9.94 26.29 -6.32
N LEU A 15 10.28 25.34 -7.19
CA LEU A 15 10.54 23.96 -6.77
C LEU A 15 11.81 23.86 -5.92
N ALA A 16 12.87 24.60 -6.25
CA ALA A 16 14.07 24.67 -5.42
C ALA A 16 13.77 25.25 -4.04
N GLY A 17 13.00 26.34 -3.96
CA GLY A 17 12.54 26.92 -2.71
C GLY A 17 11.77 25.91 -1.86
N LEU A 18 10.81 25.19 -2.45
CA LEU A 18 10.02 24.16 -1.76
C LEU A 18 10.88 23.00 -1.26
N VAL A 19 11.80 22.48 -2.09
CA VAL A 19 12.68 21.37 -1.71
C VAL A 19 13.59 21.76 -0.54
N ILE A 20 14.23 22.93 -0.61
CA ILE A 20 15.10 23.42 0.46
C ILE A 20 14.31 23.72 1.72
N TYR A 21 13.13 24.35 1.59
CA TYR A 21 12.21 24.58 2.70
C TYR A 21 11.83 23.28 3.40
N ALA A 22 11.33 22.29 2.66
CA ALA A 22 10.88 21.01 3.21
C ALA A 22 12.03 20.26 3.92
N SER A 23 13.21 20.21 3.29
CA SER A 23 14.40 19.59 3.87
C SER A 23 14.84 20.31 5.14
N ALA A 24 14.97 21.64 5.10
CA ALA A 24 15.39 22.44 6.24
C ALA A 24 14.40 22.31 7.40
N LEU A 25 13.09 22.44 7.13
CA LEU A 25 12.04 22.31 8.12
C LEU A 25 12.10 20.95 8.82
N ARG A 26 12.23 19.86 8.05
CA ARG A 26 12.35 18.50 8.61
C ARG A 26 13.57 18.38 9.52
N ILE A 27 14.77 18.74 9.03
CA ILE A 27 16.02 18.63 9.81
C ILE A 27 15.92 19.46 11.09
N SER A 28 15.42 20.69 10.99
CA SER A 28 15.26 21.56 12.15
C SER A 28 14.27 20.96 13.16
N PHE A 29 13.16 20.37 12.73
CA PHE A 29 12.26 19.66 13.64
C PHE A 29 12.89 18.41 14.25
N THR A 30 13.63 17.61 13.49
CA THR A 30 14.23 16.36 14.00
C THR A 30 15.27 16.65 15.07
N PHE A 31 16.17 17.60 14.83
CA PHE A 31 17.35 17.81 15.68
C PHE A 31 17.23 18.96 16.67
N LEU A 32 16.45 20.01 16.37
CA LEU A 32 16.40 21.21 17.23
C LEU A 32 15.17 21.25 18.15
N ARG A 33 14.16 20.39 17.95
CA ARG A 33 12.91 20.40 18.75
C ARG A 33 13.12 20.19 20.25
N ALA A 34 14.23 19.55 20.63
CA ALA A 34 14.53 19.31 22.02
C ALA A 34 14.96 20.61 22.74
N TRP A 35 15.48 21.59 22.00
CA TRP A 35 16.15 22.77 22.58
C TRP A 35 15.40 24.06 22.26
N ILE A 36 14.65 24.10 21.16
CA ILE A 36 13.97 25.29 20.65
C ILE A 36 12.47 25.02 20.48
N PRO A 37 11.57 25.92 20.90
CA PRO A 37 10.13 25.77 20.66
C PRO A 37 9.78 25.73 19.17
N LEU A 38 8.78 24.91 18.80
CA LEU A 38 8.33 24.65 17.43
C LEU A 38 8.13 25.92 16.58
N ARG A 39 7.54 26.97 17.18
CA ARG A 39 7.25 28.25 16.49
C ARG A 39 8.52 28.96 16.01
N PHE A 40 9.63 28.86 16.73
CA PHE A 40 10.89 29.50 16.36
C PHE A 40 11.69 28.66 15.36
N ILE A 41 11.57 27.32 15.44
CA ILE A 41 12.20 26.37 14.50
C ILE A 41 11.69 26.58 13.07
N ALA A 42 10.41 26.91 12.92
CA ALA A 42 9.80 27.09 11.59
C ALA A 42 10.21 28.40 10.90
N ILE A 43 10.61 29.44 11.65
CA ILE A 43 10.87 30.78 11.08
C ILE A 43 11.97 30.77 10.01
N PRO A 44 13.18 30.21 10.25
CA PRO A 44 14.25 30.25 9.25
C PRO A 44 13.90 29.55 7.93
N PRO A 45 13.31 28.32 7.93
CA PRO A 45 12.81 27.71 6.70
C PRO A 45 11.81 28.60 5.96
N PHE A 46 10.83 29.19 6.65
CA PHE A 46 9.84 30.08 6.01
C PHE A 46 10.49 31.33 5.40
N LEU A 47 11.49 31.92 6.06
CA LEU A 47 12.26 33.05 5.51
C LEU A 47 13.04 32.64 4.26
N LEU A 48 13.65 31.45 4.24
CA LEU A 48 14.34 30.92 3.07
C LEU A 48 13.38 30.69 1.89
N LEU A 49 12.18 30.18 2.16
CA LEU A 49 11.15 30.01 1.14
C LEU A 49 10.71 31.38 0.58
N ALA A 50 10.43 32.35 1.44
CA ALA A 50 10.06 33.69 1.04
C ALA A 50 11.17 34.36 0.20
N ALA A 51 12.43 34.26 0.63
CA ALA A 51 13.58 34.77 -0.11
C ALA A 51 13.72 34.10 -1.49
N ALA A 52 13.51 32.79 -1.58
CA ALA A 52 13.55 32.05 -2.85
C ALA A 52 12.44 32.52 -3.81
N VAL A 53 11.22 32.76 -3.30
CA VAL A 53 10.09 33.28 -4.09
C VAL A 53 10.36 34.73 -4.54
N ILE A 54 10.84 35.60 -3.65
CA ILE A 54 11.20 36.98 -3.99
C ILE A 54 12.28 37.00 -5.08
N TYR A 55 13.33 36.19 -4.93
CA TYR A 55 14.36 36.07 -5.96
C TYR A 55 13.79 35.56 -7.29
N ALA A 56 12.89 34.57 -7.25
CA ALA A 56 12.23 34.05 -8.45
C ALA A 56 11.51 35.16 -9.22
N VAL A 57 10.76 36.00 -8.50
CA VAL A 57 10.04 37.16 -9.05
C VAL A 57 11.01 38.17 -9.63
N ILE A 58 12.06 38.55 -8.89
CA ILE A 58 13.10 39.48 -9.38
C ILE A 58 13.75 38.95 -10.66
N TRP A 59 14.09 37.66 -10.70
CA TRP A 59 14.74 37.04 -11.85
C TRP A 59 13.80 36.87 -13.06
N LEU A 60 12.49 36.85 -12.82
CA LEU A 60 11.46 36.86 -13.86
C LEU A 60 11.44 38.21 -14.60
N PHE A 61 11.49 39.31 -13.85
CA PHE A 61 11.44 40.67 -14.40
C PHE A 61 12.78 41.15 -14.96
N ARG A 62 13.91 40.58 -14.49
CA ARG A 62 15.22 40.86 -15.09
C ARG A 62 15.32 40.24 -16.48
N LYS A 63 15.70 41.06 -17.49
CA LYS A 63 16.04 40.61 -18.86
C LYS A 63 17.31 39.73 -18.91
N THR A 64 17.99 39.50 -17.78
CA THR A 64 19.22 38.70 -17.72
C THR A 64 18.93 37.21 -17.96
N ASN A 65 19.76 36.61 -18.82
CA ASN A 65 19.63 35.22 -19.25
C ASN A 65 20.93 34.45 -18.90
N ASN A 66 21.33 34.47 -17.63
CA ASN A 66 22.56 33.80 -17.18
C ASN A 66 22.30 32.29 -16.94
N PRO A 67 22.92 31.38 -17.71
CA PRO A 67 22.78 29.94 -17.52
C PRO A 67 23.32 29.46 -16.18
N ALA A 68 24.33 30.14 -15.60
CA ALA A 68 24.91 29.77 -14.31
C ALA A 68 23.87 29.88 -13.18
N THR A 69 23.00 30.90 -13.24
CA THR A 69 21.89 31.06 -12.28
C THR A 69 20.92 29.90 -12.36
N LEU A 70 20.52 29.48 -13.56
CA LEU A 70 19.64 28.32 -13.73
C LEU A 70 20.31 27.04 -13.20
N ALA A 71 21.59 26.84 -13.52
CA ALA A 71 22.35 25.68 -13.05
C ALA A 71 22.47 25.63 -11.52
N PHE A 72 22.60 26.80 -10.87
CA PHE A 72 22.60 26.91 -9.41
C PHE A 72 21.27 26.45 -8.81
N TRP A 73 20.13 26.95 -9.30
CA TRP A 73 18.81 26.55 -8.81
C TRP A 73 18.51 25.06 -9.06
N GLN A 74 18.91 24.54 -10.22
CA GLN A 74 18.83 23.10 -10.50
C GLN A 74 19.76 22.28 -9.59
N GLY A 75 20.90 22.84 -9.20
CA GLY A 75 21.81 22.27 -8.21
C GLY A 75 21.17 22.18 -6.83
N LEU A 76 20.45 23.23 -6.40
CA LEU A 76 19.71 23.23 -5.13
C LEU A 76 18.64 22.14 -5.07
N ILE A 77 17.81 22.01 -6.11
CA ILE A 77 16.80 20.93 -6.17
C ILE A 77 17.49 19.57 -6.03
N ARG A 78 18.56 19.35 -6.80
CA ARG A 78 19.29 18.08 -6.85
C ARG A 78 19.89 17.73 -5.50
N TYR A 79 20.57 18.68 -4.89
CA TYR A 79 21.24 18.49 -3.61
C TYR A 79 20.21 18.31 -2.50
N GLY A 80 19.15 19.12 -2.46
CA GLY A 80 18.11 19.00 -1.44
C GLY A 80 17.39 17.65 -1.49
N VAL A 81 16.96 17.20 -2.68
CA VAL A 81 16.34 15.87 -2.85
C VAL A 81 17.33 14.76 -2.47
N ALA A 82 18.56 14.81 -2.96
CA ALA A 82 19.56 13.77 -2.65
C ALA A 82 19.88 13.72 -1.15
N PHE A 83 20.10 14.88 -0.53
CA PHE A 83 20.42 14.97 0.89
C PHE A 83 19.28 14.41 1.75
N ASP A 84 18.04 14.82 1.48
CA ASP A 84 16.90 14.42 2.29
C ASP A 84 16.61 12.92 2.19
N LEU A 85 16.68 12.35 0.98
CA LEU A 85 16.50 10.91 0.77
C LEU A 85 17.66 10.08 1.33
N ALA A 86 18.88 10.61 1.28
CA ALA A 86 20.00 9.97 1.96
C ALA A 86 19.78 9.92 3.47
N CYS A 87 19.31 11.01 4.10
CA CYS A 87 18.95 11.01 5.52
C CYS A 87 17.91 9.93 5.83
N PHE A 88 16.79 9.88 5.10
CA PHE A 88 15.77 8.86 5.32
C PHE A 88 16.27 7.43 5.07
N GLY A 89 17.17 7.23 4.12
CA GLY A 89 17.81 5.93 3.90
C GLY A 89 18.69 5.53 5.09
N TRP A 90 19.54 6.45 5.58
CA TRP A 90 20.37 6.19 6.75
C TRP A 90 19.54 5.95 8.01
N GLU A 91 18.48 6.74 8.24
CA GLU A 91 17.54 6.53 9.34
C GLU A 91 16.94 5.11 9.32
N LYS A 92 16.59 4.57 8.15
CA LYS A 92 16.12 3.18 8.02
C LYS A 92 17.22 2.16 8.30
N LEU A 93 18.44 2.37 7.81
CA LEU A 93 19.56 1.46 8.08
C LEU A 93 19.91 1.39 9.57
N PHE A 94 19.85 2.51 10.29
CA PHE A 94 20.15 2.57 11.72
C PHE A 94 18.95 2.25 12.62
N HIS A 95 17.86 1.67 12.10
CA HIS A 95 16.64 1.38 12.86
C HIS A 95 16.02 2.62 13.56
N LEU A 96 16.24 3.82 13.02
CA LEU A 96 15.64 5.07 13.52
C LEU A 96 14.27 5.34 12.86
N GLN A 97 13.94 4.59 11.81
CA GLN A 97 12.67 4.64 11.11
C GLN A 97 12.14 3.23 10.85
N LEU A 98 10.83 3.10 10.63
CA LEU A 98 10.12 1.84 10.39
C LEU A 98 10.13 0.88 11.59
N VAL A 99 10.08 1.44 12.80
CA VAL A 99 10.07 0.67 14.06
C VAL A 99 8.73 0.86 14.77
N MET A 100 8.11 -0.24 15.15
CA MET A 100 6.86 -0.26 15.89
C MET A 100 7.13 -0.39 17.40
N PRO A 101 6.51 0.42 18.26
CA PRO A 101 6.60 0.26 19.71
C PRO A 101 6.09 -1.11 20.19
N GLN A 102 6.78 -1.73 21.14
CA GLN A 102 6.47 -3.09 21.61
C GLN A 102 5.05 -3.22 22.17
N ASN A 103 4.59 -2.23 22.93
CA ASN A 103 3.23 -2.21 23.49
C ASN A 103 2.13 -2.23 22.41
N LYS A 104 2.41 -1.76 21.19
CA LYS A 104 1.47 -1.83 20.07
C LYS A 104 1.45 -3.20 19.42
N LEU A 105 2.54 -3.97 19.50
CA LEU A 105 2.60 -5.35 19.00
C LEU A 105 1.76 -6.30 19.85
N ASP A 106 1.51 -5.97 21.11
CA ASP A 106 0.63 -6.72 22.01
C ASP A 106 -0.86 -6.50 21.71
N MET A 107 -1.20 -5.47 20.92
CA MET A 107 -2.59 -5.17 20.59
C MET A 107 -3.13 -6.15 19.54
N PRO A 108 -4.42 -6.54 19.64
CA PRO A 108 -5.05 -7.34 18.59
C PRO A 108 -4.97 -6.63 17.24
N LEU A 109 -4.59 -7.37 16.18
CA LEU A 109 -4.46 -6.83 14.82
C LEU A 109 -5.72 -6.09 14.35
N SER A 110 -6.90 -6.58 14.73
CA SER A 110 -8.19 -5.96 14.38
C SER A 110 -8.49 -4.64 15.08
N SER A 111 -7.66 -4.24 16.06
CA SER A 111 -7.80 -2.97 16.78
C SER A 111 -6.78 -1.92 16.34
N LEU A 112 -5.82 -2.30 15.49
CA LEU A 112 -4.79 -1.37 15.02
C LEU A 112 -5.37 -0.46 13.93
N PRO A 113 -5.14 0.87 14.02
CA PRO A 113 -5.45 1.77 12.92
C PRO A 113 -4.55 1.48 11.71
N SER A 114 -4.95 1.96 10.52
CA SER A 114 -4.23 1.75 9.26
C SER A 114 -2.74 2.13 9.35
N GLN A 115 -2.42 3.27 9.95
CA GLN A 115 -1.03 3.71 10.15
C GLN A 115 -0.22 2.68 10.96
N ASP A 116 -0.78 2.15 12.05
CA ASP A 116 -0.08 1.17 12.89
C ASP A 116 0.14 -0.15 12.14
N LEU A 117 -0.82 -0.57 11.31
CA LEU A 117 -0.65 -1.76 10.44
C LEU A 117 0.53 -1.59 9.47
N PHE A 118 0.70 -0.39 8.90
CA PHE A 118 1.85 -0.07 8.07
C PHE A 118 3.17 -0.23 8.85
N TRP A 119 3.27 0.34 10.07
CA TRP A 119 4.48 0.24 10.88
C TRP A 119 4.77 -1.20 11.35
N VAL A 120 3.74 -1.98 11.69
CA VAL A 120 3.89 -3.42 12.00
C VAL A 120 4.49 -4.17 10.81
N PHE A 121 3.96 -3.97 9.61
CA PHE A 121 4.44 -4.64 8.41
C PHE A 121 5.94 -4.36 8.14
N PHE A 122 6.33 -3.08 8.16
CA PHE A 122 7.72 -2.72 7.87
C PHE A 122 8.68 -3.06 9.00
N SER A 123 8.25 -2.97 10.26
CA SER A 123 9.08 -3.33 11.42
C SER A 123 9.37 -4.83 11.51
N HIS A 124 8.51 -5.68 10.94
CA HIS A 124 8.68 -7.13 10.95
C HIS A 124 9.89 -7.60 10.12
N SER A 125 10.19 -6.93 9.00
CA SER A 125 11.27 -7.34 8.08
C SER A 125 12.32 -6.25 7.90
N TYR A 126 13.33 -6.26 8.78
CA TYR A 126 14.47 -5.36 8.65
C TYR A 126 15.23 -5.48 7.31
N PRO A 127 15.51 -6.69 6.76
CA PRO A 127 16.17 -6.80 5.45
C PRO A 127 15.42 -6.07 4.32
N PHE A 128 14.09 -6.07 4.36
CA PHE A 128 13.28 -5.33 3.39
C PHE A 128 13.46 -3.81 3.55
N ALA A 129 13.48 -3.30 4.79
CA ALA A 129 13.79 -1.90 5.07
C ALA A 129 15.20 -1.52 4.59
N CYS A 130 16.20 -2.40 4.74
CA CYS A 130 17.56 -2.18 4.23
C CYS A 130 17.61 -2.05 2.71
N ILE A 131 16.85 -2.86 1.97
CA ILE A 131 16.79 -2.78 0.50
C ILE A 131 16.22 -1.42 0.07
N ILE A 132 15.13 -0.98 0.69
CA ILE A 132 14.54 0.33 0.41
C ILE A 132 15.54 1.44 0.71
N ALA A 133 16.21 1.37 1.86
CA ALA A 133 17.23 2.33 2.26
C ALA A 133 18.41 2.40 1.29
N ALA A 134 18.90 1.24 0.85
CA ALA A 134 20.00 1.13 -0.11
C ALA A 134 19.60 1.76 -1.46
N LEU A 135 18.38 1.54 -1.95
CA LEU A 135 17.86 2.18 -3.16
C LEU A 135 17.73 3.70 -3.00
N GLN A 136 17.29 4.19 -1.83
CA GLN A 136 17.23 5.62 -1.54
C GLN A 136 18.63 6.27 -1.56
N ILE A 137 19.60 5.69 -0.85
CA ILE A 137 20.96 6.20 -0.76
C ILE A 137 21.67 6.12 -2.13
N LEU A 138 21.58 4.98 -2.81
CA LEU A 138 22.15 4.79 -4.14
C LEU A 138 21.55 5.79 -5.13
N GLY A 139 20.23 5.91 -5.18
CA GLY A 139 19.53 6.86 -6.04
C GLY A 139 19.91 8.31 -5.76
N ALA A 140 20.00 8.69 -4.48
CA ALA A 140 20.44 10.01 -4.03
C ALA A 140 21.87 10.32 -4.47
N MET A 141 22.80 9.37 -4.25
CA MET A 141 24.20 9.52 -4.65
C MET A 141 24.34 9.65 -6.18
N LEU A 142 23.66 8.79 -6.94
CA LEU A 142 23.64 8.85 -8.41
C LEU A 142 23.03 10.16 -8.93
N LEU A 143 22.06 10.75 -8.21
CA LEU A 143 21.42 12.00 -8.59
C LEU A 143 22.42 13.17 -8.61
N LEU A 144 23.43 13.17 -7.73
CA LEU A 144 24.42 14.26 -7.60
C LEU A 144 25.37 14.35 -8.80
N PHE A 145 25.79 13.21 -9.37
CA PHE A 145 26.72 13.20 -10.49
C PHE A 145 26.04 13.52 -11.82
N ARG A 146 26.63 14.44 -12.59
CA ARG A 146 26.07 14.90 -13.88
C ARG A 146 25.80 13.75 -14.86
N ARG A 147 26.65 12.71 -14.86
CA ARG A 147 26.55 11.57 -15.79
C ARG A 147 25.46 10.58 -15.39
N THR A 148 25.25 10.33 -14.10
CA THR A 148 24.31 9.32 -13.59
C THR A 148 22.98 9.90 -13.10
N ARG A 149 22.79 11.22 -13.19
CA ARG A 149 21.57 11.91 -12.70
C ARG A 149 20.27 11.26 -13.16
N LEU A 150 20.15 10.92 -14.44
CA LEU A 150 18.96 10.28 -14.98
C LEU A 150 18.74 8.89 -14.36
N VAL A 151 19.82 8.12 -14.21
CA VAL A 151 19.76 6.80 -13.55
C VAL A 151 19.29 6.95 -12.10
N GLY A 152 19.87 7.90 -11.35
CA GLY A 152 19.44 8.20 -9.99
C GLY A 152 17.95 8.57 -9.92
N ALA A 153 17.47 9.40 -10.85
CA ALA A 153 16.07 9.76 -10.91
C ALA A 153 15.15 8.56 -11.23
N PHE A 154 15.55 7.65 -12.12
CA PHE A 154 14.80 6.41 -12.40
C PHE A 154 14.80 5.42 -11.23
N VAL A 155 15.85 5.39 -10.41
CA VAL A 155 15.89 4.58 -9.18
C VAL A 155 14.98 5.19 -8.12
N LEU A 156 15.03 6.51 -7.93
CA LEU A 156 14.27 7.20 -6.88
C LEU A 156 12.78 7.32 -7.19
N LEU A 157 12.39 7.44 -8.46
CA LEU A 157 11.00 7.64 -8.88
C LEU A 157 10.04 6.56 -8.33
N PRO A 158 10.25 5.25 -8.57
CA PRO A 158 9.35 4.22 -8.05
C PRO A 158 9.37 4.15 -6.51
N VAL A 159 10.52 4.42 -5.89
CA VAL A 159 10.65 4.42 -4.43
C VAL A 159 9.82 5.55 -3.81
N LEU A 160 9.98 6.78 -4.31
CA LEU A 160 9.22 7.93 -3.85
C LEU A 160 7.72 7.84 -4.17
N ALA A 161 7.37 7.33 -5.35
CA ALA A 161 5.97 7.10 -5.71
C ALA A 161 5.33 6.08 -4.77
N ASN A 162 6.01 4.98 -4.45
CA ASN A 162 5.51 4.00 -3.50
C ASN A 162 5.37 4.59 -2.09
N ILE A 163 6.35 5.35 -1.62
CA ILE A 163 6.28 6.05 -0.32
C ILE A 163 5.06 6.98 -0.27
N LEU A 164 4.89 7.83 -1.28
CA LEU A 164 3.76 8.76 -1.34
C LEU A 164 2.41 8.03 -1.35
N LEU A 165 2.28 6.95 -2.12
CA LEU A 165 1.04 6.16 -2.16
C LEU A 165 0.77 5.51 -0.81
N MET A 166 1.79 4.94 -0.16
CA MET A 166 1.64 4.37 1.17
C MET A 166 1.24 5.43 2.20
N ASP A 167 1.87 6.61 2.18
CA ASP A 167 1.55 7.71 3.10
C ASP A 167 0.09 8.16 2.96
N ILE A 168 -0.46 8.15 1.75
CA ILE A 168 -1.87 8.49 1.46
C ILE A 168 -2.82 7.36 1.89
N PHE A 169 -2.57 6.11 1.47
CA PHE A 169 -3.51 5.01 1.69
C PHE A 169 -3.51 4.48 3.12
N TYR A 170 -2.43 4.68 3.88
CA TYR A 170 -2.33 4.28 5.29
C TYR A 170 -2.50 5.46 6.26
N ASP A 171 -2.87 6.65 5.76
CA ASP A 171 -3.13 7.85 6.55
C ASP A 171 -2.00 8.19 7.54
N ILE A 172 -0.75 8.15 7.07
CA ILE A 172 0.44 8.37 7.91
C ILE A 172 0.52 9.82 8.42
N GLY A 173 -0.01 10.77 7.63
CA GLY A 173 -0.14 12.17 8.00
C GLY A 173 0.10 13.15 6.86
N ILE A 174 -0.71 14.22 6.83
CA ILE A 174 -0.70 15.22 5.75
C ILE A 174 0.66 15.89 5.53
N SER A 175 1.43 16.14 6.61
CA SER A 175 2.75 16.76 6.53
C SER A 175 3.76 15.88 5.81
N VAL A 176 3.72 14.57 6.03
CA VAL A 176 4.60 13.59 5.38
C VAL A 176 4.22 13.45 3.90
N VAL A 177 2.92 13.40 3.59
CA VAL A 177 2.42 13.38 2.20
C VAL A 177 2.88 14.61 1.42
N ILE A 178 2.79 15.81 2.00
CA ILE A 178 3.27 17.04 1.36
C ILE A 178 4.78 16.98 1.14
N HIS A 179 5.55 16.54 2.13
CA HIS A 179 7.00 16.39 2.03
C HIS A 179 7.41 15.42 0.91
N ALA A 180 6.82 14.22 0.89
CA ALA A 180 7.07 13.21 -0.14
C ALA A 180 6.67 13.73 -1.54
N SER A 181 5.57 14.48 -1.65
CA SER A 181 5.13 15.10 -2.90
C SER A 181 6.13 16.13 -3.44
N ILE A 182 6.72 16.95 -2.56
CA ILE A 182 7.76 17.93 -2.94
C ILE A 182 9.01 17.20 -3.44
N MET A 183 9.47 16.15 -2.75
CA MET A 183 10.64 15.37 -3.16
C MET A 183 10.41 14.61 -4.47
N LEU A 184 9.21 14.04 -4.66
CA LEU A 184 8.81 13.41 -5.92
C LEU A 184 8.78 14.43 -7.07
N SER A 185 8.24 15.63 -6.83
CA SER A 185 8.23 16.72 -7.81
C SER A 185 9.65 17.17 -8.18
N GLY A 186 10.55 17.27 -7.19
CA GLY A 186 11.98 17.54 -7.39
C GLY A 186 12.66 16.49 -8.27
N THR A 187 12.32 15.21 -8.08
CA THR A 187 12.84 14.10 -8.88
C THR A 187 12.26 14.12 -10.31
N LEU A 188 10.94 14.28 -10.45
CA LEU A 188 10.24 14.39 -11.73
C LEU A 188 10.73 15.56 -12.58
N TYR A 189 11.10 16.68 -11.96
CA TYR A 189 11.67 17.82 -12.67
C TYR A 189 12.90 17.43 -13.52
N PHE A 190 13.74 16.52 -13.02
CA PHE A 190 14.92 16.07 -13.76
C PHE A 190 14.59 15.18 -14.97
N LEU A 191 13.48 14.44 -14.92
CA LEU A 191 12.94 13.71 -16.08
C LEU A 191 12.32 14.69 -17.07
N PHE A 192 11.57 15.69 -16.56
CA PHE A 192 10.91 16.69 -17.39
C PHE A 192 11.89 17.53 -18.21
N ILE A 193 12.99 18.01 -17.61
CA ILE A 193 13.98 18.80 -18.36
C ILE A 193 14.74 17.97 -19.42
N GLU A 194 14.84 16.65 -19.24
CA GLU A 194 15.47 15.70 -20.18
C GLU A 194 14.45 15.01 -21.07
N PHE A 195 13.17 15.42 -21.05
CA PHE A 195 12.09 14.70 -21.72
C PHE A 195 12.35 14.48 -23.21
N ASN A 196 12.94 15.46 -23.91
CA ASN A 196 13.29 15.31 -25.33
C ASN A 196 14.31 14.19 -25.56
N ARG A 197 15.34 14.11 -24.69
CA ARG A 197 16.37 13.07 -24.75
C ARG A 197 15.77 11.70 -24.41
N LEU A 198 14.86 11.63 -23.43
CA LEU A 198 14.15 10.41 -23.09
C LEU A 198 13.23 9.96 -24.23
N LYS A 199 12.51 10.90 -24.85
CA LYS A 199 11.64 10.61 -26.00
C LYS A 199 12.44 10.05 -27.16
N GLU A 200 13.59 10.65 -27.44
CA GLU A 200 14.50 10.17 -28.49
C GLU A 200 14.99 8.75 -28.17
N PHE A 201 15.42 8.51 -26.94
CA PHE A 201 15.90 7.19 -26.50
C PHE A 201 14.82 6.10 -26.56
N PHE A 202 13.60 6.37 -26.08
CA PHE A 202 12.57 5.33 -25.95
C PHE A 202 11.73 5.12 -27.21
N PHE A 203 11.50 6.16 -28.02
CA PHE A 203 10.53 6.10 -29.12
C PHE A 203 11.13 6.32 -30.51
N VAL A 204 12.31 6.95 -30.60
CA VAL A 204 12.91 7.32 -31.90
C VAL A 204 14.14 6.46 -32.21
N ALA A 205 14.89 6.06 -31.18
CA ALA A 205 16.07 5.22 -31.34
C ALA A 205 15.69 3.93 -32.08
N LYS A 206 16.40 3.66 -33.18
CA LYS A 206 16.23 2.42 -33.95
C LYS A 206 16.92 1.28 -33.21
N ASP A 207 16.21 0.18 -33.02
CA ASP A 207 16.81 -1.05 -32.56
C ASP A 207 17.62 -1.71 -33.69
N GLN A 208 18.65 -2.47 -33.31
CA GLN A 208 19.42 -3.31 -34.23
C GLN A 208 18.97 -4.78 -34.18
N LEU A 209 17.83 -5.03 -33.54
CA LEU A 209 17.32 -6.37 -33.34
C LEU A 209 16.67 -6.89 -34.63
N PRO A 210 16.89 -8.16 -35.02
CA PRO A 210 16.27 -8.73 -36.20
C PRO A 210 14.75 -8.75 -36.03
N ALA A 211 14.04 -8.21 -37.03
CA ALA A 211 12.59 -8.19 -37.02
C ALA A 211 12.02 -9.56 -37.42
N LEU A 212 11.10 -10.11 -36.63
CA LEU A 212 10.31 -11.27 -37.06
C LEU A 212 9.42 -10.91 -38.25
N SER A 213 9.44 -11.76 -39.28
CA SER A 213 8.70 -11.61 -40.54
C SER A 213 7.24 -12.12 -40.45
N PHE A 214 6.49 -11.65 -39.45
CA PHE A 214 5.05 -11.90 -39.36
C PHE A 214 4.22 -10.77 -39.95
N SER A 215 3.02 -11.11 -40.44
CA SER A 215 2.04 -10.12 -40.87
C SER A 215 1.65 -9.18 -39.72
N LYS A 216 1.24 -7.95 -40.06
CA LYS A 216 0.81 -6.93 -39.07
C LYS A 216 -0.27 -7.46 -38.13
N TYR A 217 -1.20 -8.26 -38.66
CA TYR A 217 -2.31 -8.82 -37.91
C TYR A 217 -1.86 -9.87 -36.90
N VAL A 218 -0.92 -10.76 -37.27
CA VAL A 218 -0.35 -11.75 -36.35
C VAL A 218 0.39 -11.06 -35.20
N LYS A 219 1.20 -10.04 -35.49
CA LYS A 219 1.89 -9.24 -34.45
C LYS A 219 0.92 -8.55 -33.51
N MET A 220 -0.18 -8.01 -34.03
CA MET A 220 -1.24 -7.41 -33.21
C MET A 220 -1.93 -8.47 -32.33
N GLY A 221 -2.27 -9.62 -32.92
CA GLY A 221 -2.87 -10.74 -32.20
C GLY A 221 -2.02 -11.20 -31.02
N LEU A 222 -0.71 -11.36 -31.21
CA LEU A 222 0.24 -11.74 -30.14
C LEU A 222 0.38 -10.67 -29.04
N ARG A 223 0.27 -9.37 -29.37
CA ARG A 223 0.29 -8.31 -28.35
C ARG A 223 -0.98 -8.33 -27.52
N LEU A 224 -2.13 -8.50 -28.18
CA LEU A 224 -3.43 -8.57 -27.53
C LEU A 224 -3.59 -9.87 -26.73
N SER A 225 -2.96 -10.97 -27.15
CA SER A 225 -3.06 -12.25 -26.45
C SER A 225 -2.53 -12.21 -25.02
N ILE A 226 -1.56 -11.33 -24.71
CA ILE A 226 -1.06 -11.13 -23.35
C ILE A 226 -2.16 -10.64 -22.39
N ILE A 227 -3.18 -9.96 -22.92
CA ILE A 227 -4.33 -9.49 -22.14
C ILE A 227 -5.46 -10.52 -22.19
N TYR A 228 -5.84 -10.96 -23.40
CA TYR A 228 -7.04 -11.78 -23.57
C TYR A 228 -6.86 -13.24 -23.13
N ILE A 229 -5.68 -13.85 -23.29
CA ILE A 229 -5.47 -15.24 -22.84
C ILE A 229 -5.59 -15.34 -21.32
N PRO A 230 -4.92 -14.51 -20.50
CA PRO A 230 -5.13 -14.55 -19.05
C PRO A 230 -6.57 -14.28 -18.63
N ILE A 231 -7.26 -13.33 -19.27
CA ILE A 231 -8.69 -13.07 -19.00
C ILE A 231 -9.53 -14.31 -19.28
N LEU A 232 -9.31 -14.96 -20.42
CA LEU A 232 -10.03 -16.19 -20.78
C LEU A 232 -9.72 -17.32 -19.78
N LEU A 233 -8.46 -17.52 -19.42
CA LEU A 233 -8.06 -18.54 -18.44
C LEU A 233 -8.71 -18.29 -17.06
N ILE A 234 -8.78 -17.04 -16.62
CA ILE A 234 -9.47 -16.66 -15.37
C ILE A 234 -10.97 -16.90 -15.49
N ALA A 235 -11.59 -16.50 -16.62
CA ALA A 235 -13.02 -16.73 -16.87
C ALA A 235 -13.35 -18.24 -16.87
N MET A 236 -12.47 -19.08 -17.40
CA MET A 236 -12.60 -20.53 -17.39
C MET A 236 -12.36 -21.17 -16.02
N HIS A 237 -11.43 -20.62 -15.22
CA HIS A 237 -11.14 -21.14 -13.88
C HIS A 237 -12.28 -20.88 -12.88
N GLY A 238 -13.18 -19.93 -13.19
CA GLY A 238 -14.30 -19.56 -12.35
C GLY A 238 -13.87 -18.86 -11.06
N ASN A 239 -14.85 -18.34 -10.32
CA ASN A 239 -14.56 -17.73 -9.01
C ASN A 239 -14.32 -18.84 -7.97
N PRO A 240 -13.21 -18.82 -7.21
CA PRO A 240 -13.02 -19.77 -6.11
C PRO A 240 -14.08 -19.67 -5.01
N ASP A 241 -14.81 -18.55 -4.94
CA ASP A 241 -15.91 -18.35 -4.00
C ASP A 241 -17.25 -18.59 -4.72
N THR A 242 -17.84 -19.77 -4.51
CA THR A 242 -19.12 -20.14 -5.16
C THR A 242 -20.33 -19.48 -4.50
N ASP A 243 -20.19 -19.04 -3.26
CA ASP A 243 -21.29 -18.51 -2.43
C ASP A 243 -20.88 -17.23 -1.68
N PRO A 244 -20.53 -16.13 -2.39
CA PRO A 244 -20.00 -14.91 -1.77
C PRO A 244 -20.96 -14.25 -0.78
N GLN A 245 -22.27 -14.47 -0.94
CA GLN A 245 -23.29 -13.99 0.00
C GLN A 245 -23.21 -14.68 1.37
N LEU A 246 -22.81 -15.95 1.38
CA LEU A 246 -22.64 -16.75 2.60
C LEU A 246 -21.32 -16.42 3.30
N ARG A 247 -20.31 -15.94 2.58
CA ARG A 247 -19.00 -15.62 3.16
C ARG A 247 -19.12 -14.61 4.30
N GLY A 248 -18.45 -14.90 5.40
CA GLY A 248 -18.34 -14.00 6.55
C GLY A 248 -18.28 -14.71 7.89
N LYS A 249 -18.25 -13.89 8.94
CA LYS A 249 -18.24 -14.29 10.34
C LYS A 249 -19.66 -14.29 10.90
N TYR A 250 -20.07 -15.37 11.56
CA TYR A 250 -21.40 -15.54 12.15
C TYR A 250 -21.30 -15.84 13.65
N ALA A 251 -22.10 -15.13 14.45
CA ALA A 251 -22.32 -15.44 15.85
C ALA A 251 -23.43 -16.49 15.98
N VAL A 252 -23.21 -17.51 16.80
CA VAL A 252 -24.22 -18.52 17.10
C VAL A 252 -25.13 -17.98 18.18
N LYS A 253 -26.43 -17.86 17.88
CA LYS A 253 -27.45 -17.35 18.81
C LYS A 253 -28.14 -18.44 19.59
N GLN A 254 -28.40 -19.57 18.94
CA GLN A 254 -29.11 -20.69 19.52
C GLN A 254 -28.69 -21.99 18.85
N ILE A 255 -28.61 -23.06 19.65
CA ILE A 255 -28.41 -24.43 19.18
C ILE A 255 -29.52 -25.29 19.76
N ILE A 256 -30.17 -26.09 18.92
CA ILE A 256 -31.11 -27.11 19.34
C ILE A 256 -30.58 -28.43 18.83
N ALA A 257 -30.18 -29.32 19.74
CA ALA A 257 -29.67 -30.66 19.43
C ALA A 257 -30.63 -31.69 20.02
N ASN A 258 -31.15 -32.61 19.21
CA ASN A 258 -32.08 -33.67 19.63
C ASN A 258 -33.26 -33.16 20.50
N LYS A 259 -33.84 -32.01 20.11
CA LYS A 259 -34.92 -31.28 20.82
C LYS A 259 -34.53 -30.65 22.16
N ALA A 260 -33.30 -30.82 22.65
CA ALA A 260 -32.77 -30.08 23.77
C ALA A 260 -32.24 -28.71 23.31
N ILE A 261 -32.66 -27.64 23.99
CA ILE A 261 -32.18 -26.29 23.72
C ILE A 261 -30.91 -26.06 24.52
N SER A 262 -29.81 -25.78 23.83
CA SER A 262 -28.59 -25.29 24.44
C SER A 262 -28.36 -23.85 23.98
N SER A 263 -28.47 -22.89 24.90
CA SER A 263 -27.94 -21.56 24.65
C SER A 263 -26.41 -21.66 24.56
N ALA A 264 -25.79 -20.81 23.74
CA ALA A 264 -24.34 -20.69 23.69
C ALA A 264 -23.83 -20.19 25.06
N GLY A 265 -23.63 -21.10 26.01
CA GLY A 265 -23.13 -20.82 27.35
C GLY A 265 -21.60 -20.82 27.41
N CYS A 266 -21.03 -20.32 28.50
CA CYS A 266 -19.59 -20.25 28.78
C CYS A 266 -18.89 -21.62 28.93
N ALA A 267 -19.57 -22.71 28.58
CA ALA A 267 -18.99 -24.04 28.60
C ALA A 267 -18.03 -24.21 27.41
N ASP A 268 -16.92 -24.87 27.70
CA ASP A 268 -15.78 -25.10 26.83
C ASP A 268 -16.07 -25.88 25.52
N SER A 269 -17.27 -26.46 25.42
CA SER A 269 -17.77 -27.23 24.27
C SER A 269 -18.87 -26.50 23.49
N SER A 270 -19.19 -25.25 23.82
CA SER A 270 -20.26 -24.50 23.15
C SER A 270 -19.75 -23.93 21.81
N LEU A 271 -20.49 -24.20 20.74
CA LEU A 271 -20.22 -23.58 19.44
C LEU A 271 -20.65 -22.11 19.52
N THR A 272 -19.69 -21.19 19.43
CA THR A 272 -19.93 -19.75 19.60
C THR A 272 -19.89 -19.00 18.27
N ARG A 273 -19.06 -19.44 17.32
CA ARG A 273 -18.93 -18.80 16.01
C ARG A 273 -18.81 -19.79 14.87
N VAL A 274 -19.34 -19.38 13.72
CA VAL A 274 -19.19 -20.08 12.45
C VAL A 274 -18.62 -19.11 11.42
N TYR A 275 -17.66 -19.57 10.64
CA TYR A 275 -17.05 -18.83 9.57
C TYR A 275 -17.30 -19.56 8.26
N PHE A 276 -17.75 -18.82 7.26
CA PHE A 276 -17.75 -19.27 5.88
C PHE A 276 -16.66 -18.48 5.15
N GLU A 277 -15.65 -19.21 4.69
CA GLU A 277 -14.38 -18.69 4.18
C GLU A 277 -14.28 -18.85 2.66
N ILE A 278 -13.28 -18.19 2.09
CA ILE A 278 -12.91 -18.35 0.67
C ILE A 278 -12.63 -19.82 0.33
N LYS A 279 -12.78 -20.20 -0.95
CA LYS A 279 -12.56 -21.58 -1.44
C LYS A 279 -13.43 -22.61 -0.70
N ASN A 280 -14.66 -22.22 -0.38
CA ASN A 280 -15.64 -23.04 0.31
C ASN A 280 -15.15 -23.58 1.67
N GLY A 281 -14.30 -22.82 2.36
CA GLY A 281 -13.86 -23.17 3.70
C GLY A 281 -14.98 -22.94 4.72
N CYS A 282 -15.03 -23.78 5.75
CA CYS A 282 -15.92 -23.60 6.89
C CYS A 282 -15.15 -23.79 8.18
N VAL A 283 -15.35 -22.91 9.17
CA VAL A 283 -14.74 -23.03 10.48
C VAL A 283 -15.80 -22.94 11.56
N PHE A 284 -15.84 -23.93 12.44
CA PHE A 284 -16.67 -23.93 13.65
C PHE A 284 -15.77 -23.65 14.85
N GLU A 285 -15.98 -22.54 15.55
CA GLU A 285 -15.21 -22.14 16.74
C GLU A 285 -16.01 -22.43 18.02
N PHE A 286 -15.41 -23.21 18.91
CA PHE A 286 -16.01 -23.62 20.17
C PHE A 286 -15.40 -22.84 21.33
N ASN A 287 -16.04 -21.75 21.72
CA ASN A 287 -15.64 -20.80 22.76
C ASN A 287 -14.29 -20.07 22.54
N SER A 288 -13.29 -20.71 21.91
CA SER A 288 -11.90 -20.25 21.84
C SER A 288 -11.22 -20.57 20.49
N PRO A 289 -10.31 -19.71 19.97
CA PRO A 289 -9.60 -19.93 18.70
C PRO A 289 -8.78 -21.23 18.62
N GLN A 290 -8.31 -21.76 19.75
CA GLN A 290 -7.59 -23.03 19.83
C GLN A 290 -8.51 -24.23 19.59
N ARG A 291 -9.83 -24.05 19.68
CA ARG A 291 -10.84 -25.10 19.52
C ARG A 291 -11.67 -24.81 18.28
N ARG A 292 -11.05 -25.01 17.12
CA ARG A 292 -11.68 -24.81 15.82
C ARG A 292 -11.74 -26.10 15.04
N TRP A 293 -12.91 -26.37 14.46
CA TRP A 293 -13.04 -27.39 13.44
C TRP A 293 -12.93 -26.73 12.09
N TYR A 294 -11.95 -27.15 11.31
CA TYR A 294 -11.71 -26.65 9.96
C TYR A 294 -12.25 -27.66 8.97
N GLY A 295 -13.09 -27.22 8.06
CA GLY A 295 -13.72 -28.05 7.05
C GLY A 295 -13.90 -27.34 5.72
N THR A 296 -14.50 -28.05 4.79
CA THR A 296 -14.97 -27.53 3.51
C THR A 296 -16.44 -27.81 3.37
N TYR A 297 -17.20 -26.86 2.85
CA TYR A 297 -18.60 -27.05 2.55
C TYR A 297 -18.85 -27.24 1.05
N LYS A 298 -19.94 -27.94 0.74
CA LYS A 298 -20.54 -27.99 -0.59
C LYS A 298 -21.99 -27.57 -0.45
N LYS A 299 -22.38 -26.55 -1.22
CA LYS A 299 -23.75 -26.06 -1.23
C LYS A 299 -24.38 -26.34 -2.59
N GLN A 300 -25.61 -26.85 -2.56
CA GLN A 300 -26.46 -27.05 -3.73
C GLN A 300 -27.85 -26.51 -3.39
N HIS A 301 -28.24 -25.38 -3.99
CA HIS A 301 -29.44 -24.63 -3.59
C HIS A 301 -29.41 -24.32 -2.07
N ASP A 302 -30.37 -24.83 -1.31
CA ASP A 302 -30.41 -24.66 0.14
C ASP A 302 -29.71 -25.81 0.88
N SER A 303 -29.36 -26.91 0.22
CA SER A 303 -28.66 -28.03 0.85
C SER A 303 -27.19 -27.69 1.11
N LEU A 304 -26.72 -27.92 2.33
CA LEU A 304 -25.35 -27.71 2.76
C LEU A 304 -24.77 -29.00 3.34
N GLN A 305 -23.63 -29.43 2.80
CA GLN A 305 -22.82 -30.50 3.35
C GLN A 305 -21.48 -29.94 3.80
N ILE A 306 -21.04 -30.28 5.02
CA ILE A 306 -19.75 -29.86 5.57
C ILE A 306 -18.94 -31.10 5.93
N LYS A 307 -17.72 -31.18 5.39
CA LYS A 307 -16.74 -32.21 5.71
C LYS A 307 -15.57 -31.59 6.47
N TRP A 308 -15.22 -32.16 7.62
CA TRP A 308 -14.14 -31.67 8.46
C TRP A 308 -12.78 -32.22 8.00
N ARG A 309 -11.79 -31.35 7.95
CA ARG A 309 -10.37 -31.66 7.73
C ARG A 309 -9.66 -31.86 9.06
N THR A 310 -9.94 -30.99 10.03
CA THR A 310 -9.31 -31.01 11.35
C THR A 310 -10.35 -30.64 12.41
N PRO A 311 -10.73 -31.54 13.32
CA PRO A 311 -10.38 -32.97 13.39
C PRO A 311 -11.11 -33.79 12.31
N ALA A 312 -10.44 -34.79 11.72
CA ALA A 312 -11.03 -35.63 10.66
C ALA A 312 -12.07 -36.64 11.19
N GLU A 313 -12.00 -37.00 12.46
CA GLU A 313 -12.86 -38.00 13.11
C GLU A 313 -14.28 -37.47 13.42
N LYS A 314 -14.50 -36.16 13.30
CA LYS A 314 -15.81 -35.57 13.59
C LYS A 314 -16.80 -35.90 12.48
N PRO A 315 -18.06 -36.24 12.83
CA PRO A 315 -19.08 -36.50 11.83
C PRO A 315 -19.36 -35.24 11.01
N GLY A 316 -19.47 -35.41 9.70
CA GLY A 316 -19.84 -34.32 8.79
C GLY A 316 -21.25 -33.80 9.08
N PHE A 317 -21.51 -32.56 8.69
CA PHE A 317 -22.85 -31.98 8.75
C PHE A 317 -23.54 -32.14 7.40
N THR A 318 -24.80 -32.56 7.40
CA THR A 318 -25.67 -32.56 6.21
C THR A 318 -27.01 -31.94 6.57
N GLY A 319 -27.41 -30.89 5.85
CA GLY A 319 -28.64 -30.18 6.16
C GLY A 319 -29.04 -29.15 5.13
N VAL A 320 -29.85 -28.20 5.59
CA VAL A 320 -30.41 -27.10 4.82
C VAL A 320 -30.04 -25.79 5.50
N LEU A 321 -29.69 -24.80 4.69
CA LEU A 321 -29.41 -23.43 5.10
C LEU A 321 -30.54 -22.53 4.60
N SER A 322 -31.35 -22.00 5.51
CA SER A 322 -32.47 -21.12 5.19
C SER A 322 -32.27 -19.72 5.78
N PRO A 323 -32.52 -18.64 5.02
CA PRO A 323 -32.54 -17.29 5.59
C PRO A 323 -33.73 -17.17 6.54
N VAL A 324 -33.51 -16.63 7.74
CA VAL A 324 -34.59 -16.39 8.70
C VAL A 324 -35.22 -15.03 8.42
N ASN A 325 -34.40 -13.98 8.31
CA ASN A 325 -34.81 -12.60 8.08
C ASN A 325 -33.81 -11.89 7.13
N ASN A 326 -34.20 -10.74 6.56
CA ASN A 326 -33.32 -9.89 5.72
C ASN A 326 -32.12 -9.27 6.47
N ASN A 327 -32.02 -9.43 7.80
CA ASN A 327 -30.96 -8.86 8.65
C ASN A 327 -29.68 -9.72 8.71
N GLY A 328 -29.49 -10.66 7.78
CA GLY A 328 -28.30 -11.53 7.74
C GLY A 328 -28.33 -12.66 8.78
N THR A 329 -29.52 -13.03 9.26
CA THR A 329 -29.73 -14.21 10.12
C THR A 329 -29.99 -15.42 9.24
N ILE A 330 -29.21 -16.48 9.41
CA ILE A 330 -29.36 -17.75 8.69
C ILE A 330 -29.58 -18.88 9.68
N LEU A 331 -30.38 -19.86 9.28
CA LEU A 331 -30.71 -21.03 10.05
C LEU A 331 -30.10 -22.26 9.37
N LEU A 332 -29.29 -22.98 10.11
CA LEU A 332 -28.68 -24.22 9.68
C LEU A 332 -29.42 -25.38 10.34
N THR A 333 -30.20 -26.16 9.59
CA THR A 333 -30.98 -27.29 10.12
C THR A 333 -30.56 -28.57 9.43
N GLY A 334 -30.19 -29.61 10.18
CA GLY A 334 -29.74 -30.85 9.58
C GLY A 334 -29.31 -31.88 10.61
N THR A 335 -28.42 -32.75 10.18
CA THR A 335 -27.84 -33.82 10.99
C THR A 335 -26.32 -33.68 11.04
N MET A 336 -25.75 -34.01 12.19
CA MET A 336 -24.31 -34.16 12.37
C MET A 336 -24.07 -35.54 12.98
N GLY A 337 -23.75 -36.53 12.14
CA GLY A 337 -23.78 -37.93 12.56
C GLY A 337 -25.22 -38.40 12.78
N SER A 338 -25.51 -38.98 13.96
CA SER A 338 -26.87 -39.39 14.35
C SER A 338 -27.71 -38.26 14.95
N ASP A 339 -27.10 -37.12 15.29
CA ASP A 339 -27.76 -36.05 16.03
C ASP A 339 -28.45 -35.06 15.10
N SER A 340 -29.71 -34.73 15.39
CA SER A 340 -30.45 -33.67 14.72
C SER A 340 -30.06 -32.32 15.33
N ILE A 341 -29.54 -31.41 14.51
CA ILE A 341 -29.02 -30.11 14.92
C ILE A 341 -29.71 -28.97 14.17
N LYS A 342 -30.09 -27.93 14.92
CA LYS A 342 -30.60 -26.67 14.39
C LYS A 342 -29.83 -25.51 15.02
N ILE A 343 -29.10 -24.75 14.21
CA ILE A 343 -28.22 -23.64 14.64
C ILE A 343 -28.70 -22.33 14.01
N THR A 344 -29.00 -21.35 14.86
CA THR A 344 -29.33 -19.99 14.43
C THR A 344 -28.05 -19.14 14.41
N LEU A 345 -27.69 -18.62 13.25
CA LEU A 345 -26.47 -17.85 13.00
C LEU A 345 -26.80 -16.41 12.62
N GLN A 346 -26.11 -15.45 13.24
CA GLN A 346 -26.24 -14.02 12.94
C GLN A 346 -24.94 -13.49 12.33
N LYS A 347 -25.00 -12.95 11.10
CA LYS A 347 -23.82 -12.34 10.45
C LYS A 347 -23.32 -11.15 11.26
N ILE A 348 -22.03 -11.15 11.59
CA ILE A 348 -21.33 -10.05 12.24
C ILE A 348 -20.81 -9.13 11.14
N LYS A 349 -21.23 -7.86 11.14
CA LYS A 349 -20.61 -6.84 10.28
C LYS A 349 -19.21 -6.57 10.82
N LEU A 350 -18.20 -6.68 9.97
CA LEU A 350 -16.85 -6.25 10.31
C LEU A 350 -16.87 -4.70 10.40
N PRO A 351 -16.25 -4.10 11.43
CA PRO A 351 -15.96 -2.66 11.37
C PRO A 351 -15.06 -2.43 10.16
N HIS A 352 -15.47 -1.51 9.29
CA HIS A 352 -14.74 -1.15 8.08
C HIS A 352 -13.44 -0.44 8.40
#